data_AF-A0A8H9MKW9-F1
#
_entry.id   AF-A0A8H9MKW9-F1
#
_cell.length_a   1.000
_cell.length_b   1.000
_cell.length_c   1.000
_cell.angle_alpha   90.00
_cell.angle_beta   90.00
_cell.angle_gamma   90.00
#
_symmetry.space_group_name_H-M   'P 1'
#
loop_
_entity.id
_entity.type
_entity.pdbx_description
1 polymer ?
#
loop_
_entity_poly.entity_id
_entity_poly.type
_entity_poly.pdbx_seq_one_letter_code
_entity_poly.pdbx_strand_id
1 'polypeptide(L)' 'MKPIGPGTRRMPVKFCLVAVLFILFDIEVIFFLPYAVVLRDLGIYGLVTMGLFLFILTVGLVYEWKKGALEWE' A
#
# COMPACT_ATOMS: atom_id res chain seq x y z
N MET A 1 15.83 -19.05 34.58
CA MET A 1 14.45 -18.52 34.67
C MET A 1 13.53 -19.45 33.90
N LYS A 2 12.44 -19.91 34.52
CA LYS A 2 11.49 -20.86 33.92
C LYS A 2 10.34 -20.03 33.31
N PRO A 3 10.06 -20.11 32.01
CA PRO A 3 9.01 -19.29 31.39
C PRO A 3 7.64 -19.72 31.93
N ILE A 4 6.89 -18.77 32.50
CA ILE A 4 5.53 -18.96 32.99
C ILE A 4 4.57 -18.36 31.96
N GLY A 5 3.82 -19.20 31.24
CA GLY A 5 2.76 -18.79 30.31
C GLY A 5 2.71 -19.66 29.03
N PRO A 6 1.53 -19.79 28.39
CA PRO A 6 1.42 -20.48 27.11
C PRO A 6 2.24 -19.70 26.05
N GLY A 7 3.28 -20.34 25.51
CA GLY A 7 4.24 -19.74 24.58
C GLY A 7 3.70 -19.42 23.18
N THR A 8 2.39 -19.38 22.99
CA THR A 8 1.74 -19.12 21.69
C THR A 8 0.96 -17.81 21.77
N ARG A 9 1.55 -16.72 21.27
CA ARG A 9 0.83 -15.46 21.08
C ARG A 9 0.10 -15.54 19.74
N ARG A 10 -1.23 -15.45 19.73
CA ARG A 10 -2.00 -15.38 18.47
C ARG A 10 -1.73 -14.01 17.84
N MET A 11 -1.06 -13.97 16.70
CA MET A 11 -0.90 -12.75 15.93
C MET A 11 -2.21 -12.48 15.18
N PRO A 12 -2.89 -11.35 15.40
CA PRO A 12 -4.09 -11.02 14.66
C PRO A 12 -3.75 -10.75 13.19
N VAL A 13 -4.59 -11.25 12.29
CA VAL A 13 -4.43 -11.16 10.82
C VAL A 13 -4.31 -9.70 10.34
N LYS A 14 -4.80 -8.75 11.15
CA LYS A 14 -4.72 -7.30 10.93
C LYS A 14 -3.30 -6.80 10.62
N PHE A 15 -2.27 -7.34 11.29
CA PHE A 15 -0.87 -6.95 11.03
C PHE A 15 -0.39 -7.37 9.63
N CYS A 16 -0.89 -8.49 9.12
CA CYS A 16 -0.58 -8.97 7.78
C CYS A 16 -1.24 -8.07 6.72
N LEU A 17 -2.46 -7.61 6.95
CA LEU A 17 -3.15 -6.67 6.05
C LEU A 17 -2.39 -5.34 5.94
N VAL A 18 -1.92 -4.79 7.07
CA VAL A 18 -1.09 -3.58 7.06
C VAL A 18 0.24 -3.80 6.32
N ALA A 19 0.87 -4.98 6.48
CA ALA A 19 2.09 -5.31 5.76
C ALA A 19 1.86 -5.40 4.25
N VAL A 20 0.77 -6.04 3.81
CA VAL A 20 0.40 -6.13 2.39
C VAL A 20 0.09 -4.74 1.82
N LEU A 21 -0.65 -3.90 2.55
CA LEU A 21 -0.91 -2.51 2.14
C LEU A 21 0.39 -1.70 2.00
N PHE A 22 1.32 -1.87 2.95
CA PHE A 22 2.63 -1.21 2.89
C PHE A 22 3.43 -1.66 1.67
N ILE A 23 3.44 -2.96 1.36
CA ILE A 23 4.10 -3.51 0.16
C ILE A 23 3.45 -2.94 -1.12
N LEU A 24 2.12 -2.86 -1.16
CA LEU A 24 1.40 -2.31 -2.31
C LEU A 24 1.77 -0.84 -2.55
N PHE A 25 1.82 -0.04 -1.48
CA PHE A 25 2.21 1.36 -1.55
C PHE A 25 3.69 1.56 -1.93
N ASP A 26 4.59 0.71 -1.42
CA ASP A 26 6.02 0.76 -1.78
C ASP A 26 6.22 0.46 -3.28
N ILE A 27 5.51 -0.54 -3.80
CA ILE A 27 5.50 -0.86 -5.23
C ILE A 27 5.00 0.32 -6.06
N GLU A 28 3.92 1.00 -5.66
CA GLU A 28 3.42 2.20 -6.33
C GLU A 28 4.51 3.28 -6.45
N VAL A 29 5.26 3.55 -5.38
CA VAL A 29 6.34 4.55 -5.38
C VAL A 29 7.50 4.10 -6.29
N ILE A 30 7.83 2.82 -6.30
CA ILE A 30 8.84 2.26 -7.22
C ILE A 30 8.46 2.51 -8.69
N PHE A 31 7.19 2.40 -9.05
CA PHE A 31 6.71 2.72 -10.39
C PHE A 31 6.64 4.22 -10.67
N PHE A 32 6.44 5.04 -9.64
CA PHE A 32 6.43 6.50 -9.75
C PHE A 32 7.80 7.08 -10.07
N LEU A 33 8.88 6.51 -9.53
CA LEU A 33 10.25 6.99 -9.71
C LEU A 33 10.71 7.09 -11.18
N PRO A 34 10.66 6.03 -12.02
CA PRO A 34 11.07 6.13 -13.41
C PRO A 34 10.18 7.11 -14.18
N TYR A 35 8.89 7.13 -13.90
CA TYR A 35 7.96 8.09 -14.50
C TYR A 35 8.35 9.55 -14.20
N ALA A 36 8.71 9.86 -12.95
CA ALA A 36 9.16 11.19 -12.56
C ALA A 36 10.47 11.60 -13.28
N VAL A 37 11.36 10.64 -13.55
CA VAL A 37 12.60 10.88 -14.28
C VAL A 37 12.34 11.18 -15.77
N VAL A 38 11.42 10.45 -16.40
CA VAL A 38 11.10 10.63 -17.84
C VAL A 38 10.00 11.68 -18.10
N LEU A 39 9.47 12.32 -17.06
CA LEU A 39 8.36 13.28 -17.14
C LEU A 39 8.58 14.36 -18.22
N ARG A 40 9.84 14.76 -18.43
CA ARG A 40 10.22 15.81 -19.38
C ARG A 40 9.99 15.42 -20.84
N ASP A 41 10.04 14.13 -21.17
CA ASP A 41 9.89 13.62 -22.54
C ASP A 41 8.44 13.18 -22.85
N LEU A 42 7.64 12.82 -21.85
CA LEU A 42 6.31 12.24 -22.05
C LEU A 42 5.18 13.28 -22.28
N GLY A 43 5.41 14.56 -21.98
CA GLY A 43 4.42 15.63 -22.19
C GLY A 43 3.03 15.34 -21.60
N ILE A 44 1.97 15.70 -22.33
CA ILE A 44 0.57 15.51 -21.90
C ILE A 44 0.20 14.03 -21.77
N TYR A 45 0.81 13.16 -22.58
CA TYR A 45 0.57 11.72 -22.53
C TYR A 45 0.97 11.15 -21.16
N GLY A 46 2.16 11.51 -20.67
CA GLY A 46 2.61 11.11 -19.33
C GLY A 46 1.63 11.54 -18.24
N LEU A 47 1.16 12.78 -18.30
CA LEU A 47 0.21 13.34 -17.32
C LEU A 47 -1.08 12.51 -17.21
N VAL A 48 -1.62 12.05 -18.35
CA VAL A 48 -2.81 11.19 -18.37
C VAL A 48 -2.51 9.81 -17.80
N THR A 49 -1.39 9.19 -18.19
CA THR A 49 -1.01 7.86 -17.71
C THR A 49 -0.78 7.85 -16.19
N MET A 50 -0.11 8.88 -15.67
CA MET A 50 0.12 9.05 -14.24
C MET A 50 -1.17 9.32 -13.48
N GLY A 51 -2.03 10.18 -14.02
CA GLY A 51 -3.34 10.46 -13.43
C GLY A 51 -4.20 9.20 -13.32
N LEU A 52 -4.21 8.36 -14.36
CA LEU A 52 -4.92 7.09 -14.35
C LEU A 52 -4.33 6.10 -13.33
N PHE A 53 -3.00 6.00 -13.27
CA PHE A 53 -2.31 5.14 -12.30
C PHE A 53 -2.64 5.52 -10.86
N LEU A 54 -2.52 6.83 -10.53
CA LEU A 54 -2.85 7.38 -9.22
C LEU A 54 -4.33 7.20 -8.88
N PHE A 55 -5.22 7.32 -9.87
CA PHE A 55 -6.65 7.12 -9.66
C PHE A 55 -6.98 5.66 -9.29
N ILE A 56 -6.41 4.68 -10.00
CA ILE A 56 -6.62 3.25 -9.71
C ILE A 56 -6.11 2.92 -8.30
N LEU A 57 -4.95 3.45 -7.91
CA LEU A 57 -4.37 3.23 -6.59
C LEU A 57 -5.18 3.88 -5.47
N THR A 58 -5.63 5.11 -5.68
CA THR A 58 -6.53 5.80 -4.74
C THR A 58 -7.81 5.00 -4.53
N VAL A 59 -8.40 4.44 -5.59
CA VAL A 59 -9.60 3.58 -5.48
C VAL A 59 -9.30 2.30 -4.70
N GLY A 60 -8.15 1.66 -4.95
CA GLY A 60 -7.70 0.49 -4.18
C GLY A 60 -7.54 0.80 -2.69
N LEU A 61 -6.88 1.92 -2.36
CA LEU A 61 -6.65 2.36 -0.99
C LEU A 61 -7.97 2.71 -0.28
N VAL A 62 -8.88 3.42 -0.96
CA VAL A 62 -10.22 3.75 -0.43
C VAL A 62 -11.04 2.47 -0.18
N TYR A 63 -10.93 1.47 -1.05
CA TYR A 63 -11.61 0.20 -0.87
C TYR A 63 -11.07 -0.57 0.34
N GLU A 64 -9.76 -0.66 0.50
CA GLU A 64 -9.15 -1.33 1.67
C GLU A 64 -9.41 -0.57 2.98
N TRP A 65 -9.46 0.76 2.93
CA TRP A 65 -9.87 1.60 4.05
C TRP A 65 -11.31 1.30 4.47
N LYS A 66 -12.24 1.22 3.51
CA LYS A 66 -13.64 0.85 3.79
C LYS A 66 -13.82 -0.59 4.26
N LYS A 67 -12.89 -1.49 3.95
CA LYS A 67 -12.94 -2.89 4.36
C LYS A 67 -12.45 -3.12 5.80
N GLY A 68 -12.11 -2.05 6.52
CA GLY A 68 -11.77 -2.14 7.95
C GLY A 68 -10.35 -2.61 8.23
N ALA A 69 -9.42 -2.49 7.27
CA ALA A 69 -7.99 -2.74 7.52
C ALA A 69 -7.38 -1.75 8.54
N LEU A 70 -8.08 -0.64 8.80
CA LEU A 70 -7.64 0.48 9.64
C LEU A 70 -8.58 0.78 10.84
N GLU A 71 -9.56 -0.08 11.15
CA GLU A 71 -10.41 0.12 12.33
C GLU A 71 -9.73 -0.46 13.58
N TRP A 72 -9.33 0.47 14.45
CA TRP A 72 -8.71 0.22 15.75
C TRP A 72 -9.81 0.01 16.81
N GLU A 73 -10.37 -1.20 16.83
CA GLU A 73 -10.90 -1.85 18.03
C GLU A 73 -10.21 -3.21 18.24
#